data_AF-A0A6A5QVT2-F1
#
_entry.id   AF-A0A6A5QVT2-F1
#
_cell.length_a   1.000
_cell.length_b   1.000
_cell.length_c   1.000
_cell.angle_alpha   90.00
_cell.angle_beta   90.00
_cell.angle_gamma   90.00
#
_symmetry.space_group_name_H-M   'P 1'
#
loop_
_entity.id
_entity.type
_entity.pdbx_description
1 polymer ?
#
loop_
_entity_poly.entity_id
_entity_poly.type
_entity_poly.pdbx_seq_one_letter_code
_entity_poly.pdbx_strand_id
1 'polypeptide(L)'
;MRRIIRAALRRKRPDREERADGFAHGQEQSPLFRVLSPEIRLLIYEDVFSADRLLHIVLNHGRYLGRAGNRRHGQMQYGPMEIGHWHCFDAESPLPTWQHACYGTYQEGNGYHYRHQSRSNSNLLPLLLACRKTYVEAIGVLYGSSRLCFKGAVGLLKFQSLIPAQNWQRLRRINISTVFLIPVQTSKGLFPGPRPLPPEIYHEWEEACFMICTLPCVQSLTIDLTIWNYHDWKTTNTIGLEDLMEILEPLQQIKAKSVDLELNAKVPDSVRAVFEPLNFNIREFHRPYNRELFRQG
;
A
#
# COMPACT_ATOMS: atom_id res chain seq x y z
N MET A 1 -53.89 21.03 7.77
CA MET A 1 -53.49 21.77 6.54
C MET A 1 -51.98 21.68 6.22
N ARG A 2 -51.28 20.56 6.50
CA ARG A 2 -49.91 20.25 6.04
C ARG A 2 -49.69 18.75 5.82
N ARG A 3 -50.68 18.07 5.23
CA ARG A 3 -50.61 16.63 4.90
C ARG A 3 -51.10 16.27 3.48
N ILE A 4 -51.34 17.27 2.62
CA ILE A 4 -51.92 17.07 1.27
C ILE A 4 -50.95 17.46 0.13
N ILE A 5 -49.71 17.90 0.42
CA ILE A 5 -48.73 18.28 -0.62
C ILE A 5 -47.46 17.44 -0.51
N ARG A 6 -47.57 16.11 -0.67
CA ARG A 6 -46.43 15.21 -0.94
C ARG A 6 -46.81 14.02 -1.84
N ALA A 7 -47.89 14.16 -2.61
CA ALA A 7 -48.39 13.10 -3.51
C ALA A 7 -48.20 13.40 -5.01
N ALA A 8 -47.67 14.57 -5.40
CA ALA A 8 -47.70 15.02 -6.81
C ALA A 8 -46.34 15.17 -7.50
N LEU A 9 -45.25 14.58 -6.99
CA LEU A 9 -43.94 14.57 -7.67
C LEU A 9 -43.27 13.19 -7.69
N ARG A 10 -44.07 12.11 -7.77
CA ARG A 10 -43.60 10.86 -8.37
C ARG A 10 -43.62 11.05 -9.88
N ARG A 11 -42.56 11.65 -10.44
CA ARG A 11 -42.25 11.44 -11.87
C ARG A 11 -42.10 9.93 -12.04
N LYS A 12 -43.04 9.30 -12.74
CA LYS A 12 -42.88 7.95 -13.28
C LYS A 12 -41.51 7.92 -13.94
N ARG A 13 -40.57 7.14 -13.38
CA ARG A 13 -39.40 6.72 -14.15
C ARG A 13 -39.97 6.02 -15.38
N PRO A 14 -39.64 6.44 -16.61
CA PRO A 14 -40.08 5.72 -17.80
C PRO A 14 -39.64 4.27 -17.64
N ASP A 15 -40.58 3.37 -17.97
CA ASP A 15 -40.40 1.93 -17.87
C ASP A 15 -39.11 1.52 -18.60
N ARG A 16 -38.24 0.85 -17.84
CA ARG A 16 -36.86 0.53 -18.21
C ARG A 16 -36.81 -0.74 -19.06
N GLU A 17 -37.77 -0.94 -19.94
CA GLU A 17 -37.95 -2.20 -20.70
C GLU A 17 -37.66 -2.07 -22.20
N GLU A 18 -37.33 -0.88 -22.73
CA GLU A 18 -37.07 -0.67 -24.17
C GLU A 18 -35.62 -0.26 -24.51
N ARG A 19 -34.62 -0.91 -23.89
CA ARG A 19 -33.23 -0.89 -24.40
C ARG A 19 -32.65 -2.30 -24.43
N ALA A 20 -33.39 -3.23 -24.98
CA ALA A 20 -32.95 -4.60 -25.23
C ALA A 20 -32.68 -4.80 -26.74
N ASP A 21 -31.73 -4.03 -27.28
CA ASP A 21 -30.99 -4.38 -28.51
C ASP A 21 -29.77 -3.47 -28.73
N GLY A 22 -29.13 -3.07 -27.62
CA GLY A 22 -27.81 -2.47 -27.71
C GLY A 22 -26.82 -3.56 -28.07
N PHE A 23 -26.62 -3.84 -29.36
CA PHE A 23 -25.50 -4.64 -29.84
C PHE A 23 -24.24 -4.13 -29.15
N ALA A 24 -23.67 -4.97 -28.28
CA ALA A 24 -22.39 -4.68 -27.67
C ALA A 24 -21.38 -4.66 -28.82
N HIS A 25 -21.06 -3.45 -29.29
CA HIS A 25 -20.05 -3.23 -30.31
C HIS A 25 -18.76 -3.98 -29.90
N GLY A 26 -18.18 -4.72 -30.85
CA GLY A 26 -16.92 -5.43 -30.60
C GLY A 26 -15.86 -4.45 -30.10
N GLN A 27 -15.01 -4.88 -29.15
CA GLN A 27 -14.01 -4.01 -28.52
C GLN A 27 -13.12 -3.29 -29.56
N GLU A 28 -12.85 -3.94 -30.69
CA GLU A 28 -12.07 -3.39 -31.82
C GLU A 28 -12.69 -2.13 -32.46
N GLN A 29 -13.98 -1.88 -32.23
CA GLN A 29 -14.67 -0.69 -32.74
C GLN A 29 -14.41 0.56 -31.88
N SER A 30 -13.85 0.39 -30.68
CA SER A 30 -13.43 1.52 -29.84
C SER A 30 -12.37 2.36 -30.57
N PRO A 31 -12.49 3.70 -30.57
CA PRO A 31 -11.45 4.57 -31.11
C PRO A 31 -10.06 4.29 -30.52
N LEU A 32 -9.98 3.86 -29.26
CA LEU A 32 -8.72 3.48 -28.61
C LEU A 32 -8.00 2.35 -29.37
N PHE A 33 -8.73 1.32 -29.82
CA PHE A 33 -8.13 0.17 -30.51
C PHE A 33 -8.09 0.34 -32.02
N ARG A 34 -9.04 1.07 -32.59
CA ARG A 34 -9.14 1.31 -34.03
C ARG A 34 -8.14 2.35 -34.53
N VAL A 35 -7.88 3.38 -33.73
CA VAL A 35 -7.06 4.54 -34.16
C VAL A 35 -5.63 4.42 -33.67
N LEU A 36 -5.42 3.96 -32.43
CA LEU A 36 -4.08 3.87 -31.85
C LEU A 36 -3.47 2.51 -32.11
N SER A 37 -2.18 2.47 -32.44
CA SER A 37 -1.43 1.22 -32.49
C SER A 37 -1.22 0.64 -31.08
N PRO A 38 -0.91 -0.67 -30.95
CA PRO A 38 -0.57 -1.26 -29.66
C PRO A 38 0.55 -0.52 -28.90
N GLU A 39 1.56 -0.03 -29.61
CA GLU A 39 2.71 0.68 -29.04
C GLU A 39 2.28 2.00 -28.41
N ILE A 40 1.44 2.78 -29.09
CA ILE A 40 0.91 4.03 -28.54
C ILE A 40 0.02 3.77 -27.32
N ARG A 41 -0.77 2.68 -27.33
CA ARG A 41 -1.57 2.29 -26.15
C ARG A 41 -0.70 1.91 -24.97
N LEU A 42 0.41 1.20 -25.19
CA LEU A 42 1.39 0.88 -24.15
C LEU A 42 1.99 2.15 -23.56
N LEU A 43 2.36 3.14 -24.37
CA LEU A 43 2.84 4.44 -23.88
C LEU A 43 1.78 5.17 -23.04
N ILE A 44 0.50 5.10 -23.42
CA ILE A 44 -0.60 5.66 -22.60
C ILE A 44 -0.70 4.92 -21.26
N TYR A 45 -0.64 3.60 -21.26
CA TYR A 45 -0.66 2.83 -20.01
C TYR A 45 0.57 3.16 -19.15
N GLU A 46 1.75 3.31 -19.74
CA GLU A 46 2.96 3.70 -19.03
C GLU A 46 2.84 5.10 -18.43
N ASP A 47 2.30 6.08 -19.15
CA ASP A 47 2.04 7.42 -18.59
C ASP A 47 1.04 7.35 -17.43
N VAL A 48 -0.04 6.59 -17.59
CA VAL A 48 -1.09 6.44 -16.58
C VAL A 48 -0.59 5.72 -15.32
N PHE A 49 0.22 4.66 -15.46
CA PHE A 49 0.65 3.81 -14.34
C PHE A 49 2.06 4.16 -13.81
N SER A 50 2.96 4.64 -14.67
CA SER A 50 4.42 4.58 -14.47
C SER A 50 5.11 5.95 -14.49
N ALA A 51 4.37 7.06 -14.38
CA ALA A 51 4.90 8.42 -14.42
C ALA A 51 5.74 8.83 -13.17
N ASP A 52 6.71 8.00 -12.76
CA ASP A 52 7.58 8.15 -11.58
C ASP A 52 6.86 8.28 -10.23
N ARG A 53 5.54 8.14 -10.23
CA ARG A 53 4.69 8.24 -9.05
C ARG A 53 4.64 6.92 -8.31
N LEU A 54 4.73 6.99 -6.99
CA LEU A 54 4.41 5.87 -6.12
C LEU A 54 2.93 5.54 -6.24
N LEU A 55 2.61 4.25 -6.40
CA LEU A 55 1.25 3.74 -6.28
C LEU A 55 1.11 3.07 -4.92
N HIS A 56 0.54 3.80 -3.96
CA HIS A 56 0.31 3.29 -2.61
C HIS A 56 -0.75 2.20 -2.63
N ILE A 57 -0.44 1.05 -2.06
CA ILE A 57 -1.39 -0.01 -1.79
C ILE A 57 -1.89 0.18 -0.36
N VAL A 58 -3.18 0.50 -0.22
CA VAL A 58 -3.79 0.92 1.04
C VAL A 58 -4.68 -0.18 1.58
N LEU A 59 -4.46 -0.59 2.82
CA LEU A 59 -5.39 -1.47 3.54
C LEU A 59 -6.50 -0.63 4.17
N ASN A 60 -7.74 -0.89 3.76
CA ASN A 60 -8.91 -0.28 4.36
C ASN A 60 -9.56 -1.30 5.28
N HIS A 61 -9.85 -0.91 6.52
CA HIS A 61 -10.74 -1.71 7.33
C HIS A 61 -12.14 -1.68 6.70
N GLY A 62 -12.71 -2.87 6.54
CA GLY A 62 -14.11 -2.98 6.15
C GLY A 62 -14.99 -2.15 7.08
N ARG A 63 -16.08 -1.61 6.55
CA ARG A 63 -17.01 -0.78 7.34
C ARG A 63 -17.32 -1.48 8.66
N TYR A 64 -17.29 -0.71 9.75
CA TYR A 64 -17.74 -1.18 11.04
C TYR A 64 -19.15 -1.77 10.87
N LEU A 65 -19.27 -3.09 11.04
CA LEU A 65 -20.54 -3.80 10.89
C LEU A 65 -21.42 -3.68 12.15
N GLY A 66 -21.08 -2.76 13.06
CA GLY A 66 -21.86 -2.55 14.27
C GLY A 66 -23.29 -2.19 13.95
N ARG A 67 -24.17 -3.19 14.05
CA ARG A 67 -25.59 -2.97 14.29
C ARG A 67 -25.71 -2.07 15.51
N ALA A 68 -26.49 -1.00 15.35
CA ALA A 68 -26.79 0.03 16.35
C ALA A 68 -27.53 -0.46 17.63
N GLY A 69 -27.31 -1.70 18.11
CA GLY A 69 -28.16 -2.32 19.13
C GLY A 69 -27.48 -3.03 20.30
N ASN A 70 -26.25 -3.54 20.18
CA ASN A 70 -25.67 -4.37 21.26
C ASN A 70 -24.28 -3.87 21.70
N ARG A 71 -24.28 -2.85 22.56
CA ARG A 71 -23.09 -2.32 23.25
C ARG A 71 -22.58 -3.23 24.39
N ARG A 72 -23.17 -4.41 24.61
CA ARG A 72 -22.94 -5.19 25.85
C ARG A 72 -21.68 -6.06 25.85
N HIS A 73 -21.02 -6.25 24.71
CA HIS A 73 -19.71 -6.90 24.65
C HIS A 73 -18.79 -6.06 23.77
N GLY A 74 -17.88 -5.31 24.39
CA GLY A 74 -17.01 -4.30 23.76
C GLY A 74 -15.98 -4.81 22.74
N GLN A 75 -16.28 -5.88 22.00
CA GLN A 75 -15.40 -6.38 20.95
C GLN A 75 -15.80 -5.75 19.61
N MET A 76 -14.98 -4.79 19.19
CA MET A 76 -15.13 -4.08 17.93
C MET A 76 -14.87 -5.06 16.77
N GLN A 77 -15.92 -5.56 16.12
CA GLN A 77 -15.77 -6.41 14.94
C GLN A 77 -15.57 -5.55 13.70
N TYR A 78 -14.34 -5.57 13.17
CA TYR A 78 -14.04 -4.98 11.87
C TYR A 78 -14.50 -5.92 10.76
N GLY A 79 -15.02 -5.35 9.67
CA GLY A 79 -15.26 -6.11 8.44
C GLY A 79 -13.94 -6.62 7.84
N PRO A 80 -14.01 -7.49 6.81
CA PRO A 80 -12.83 -7.96 6.12
C PRO A 80 -11.99 -6.77 5.61
N MET A 81 -10.67 -6.87 5.72
CA MET A 81 -9.76 -5.86 5.16
C MET A 81 -9.88 -5.85 3.63
N GLU A 82 -10.13 -4.67 3.08
CA GLU A 82 -10.15 -4.42 1.65
C GLU A 82 -8.85 -3.75 1.21
N ILE A 83 -8.41 -4.02 -0.02
CA ILE A 83 -7.27 -3.30 -0.61
C ILE A 83 -7.79 -2.21 -1.54
N GLY A 84 -7.29 -1.00 -1.33
CA GLY A 84 -7.37 0.11 -2.28
C GLY A 84 -6.00 0.45 -2.87
N HIS A 85 -5.99 1.39 -3.80
CA HIS A 85 -4.75 1.98 -4.31
C HIS A 85 -4.86 3.49 -4.39
N TRP A 86 -3.73 4.19 -4.34
CA TRP A 86 -3.71 5.65 -4.39
C TRP A 86 -2.42 6.15 -5.04
N HIS A 87 -2.53 6.92 -6.12
CA HIS A 87 -1.35 7.59 -6.68
C HIS A 87 -0.87 8.64 -5.69
N CYS A 88 0.40 8.54 -5.32
CA CYS A 88 1.03 9.50 -4.44
C CYS A 88 1.06 10.88 -5.09
N PHE A 89 0.50 11.87 -4.41
CA PHE A 89 0.62 13.28 -4.75
C PHE A 89 1.64 14.00 -3.83
N ASP A 90 2.21 13.27 -2.88
CA ASP A 90 3.13 13.75 -1.85
C ASP A 90 4.49 13.07 -2.02
N ALA A 91 4.96 12.92 -3.26
CA ALA A 91 6.23 12.22 -3.54
C ALA A 91 7.46 12.98 -3.03
N GLU A 92 7.34 14.31 -2.98
CA GLU A 92 8.38 15.23 -2.47
C GLU A 92 8.28 15.45 -0.96
N SER A 93 7.42 14.69 -0.25
CA SER A 93 7.32 14.79 1.20
C SER A 93 8.69 14.53 1.84
N PRO A 94 9.13 15.36 2.78
CA PRO A 94 10.32 15.05 3.56
C PRO A 94 10.06 13.92 4.57
N LEU A 95 8.77 13.60 4.82
CA LEU A 95 8.37 12.55 5.77
C LEU A 95 8.66 11.15 5.21
N PRO A 96 8.74 10.13 6.09
CA PRO A 96 8.72 8.75 5.66
C PRO A 96 7.47 8.43 4.84
N THR A 97 7.60 7.50 3.90
CA THR A 97 6.54 7.21 2.93
C THR A 97 5.26 6.70 3.61
N TRP A 98 5.40 5.97 4.72
CA TRP A 98 4.29 5.49 5.54
C TRP A 98 3.47 6.60 6.22
N GLN A 99 3.99 7.83 6.27
CA GLN A 99 3.33 9.05 6.78
C GLN A 99 2.70 9.91 5.68
N HIS A 100 2.83 9.56 4.40
CA HIS A 100 2.21 10.34 3.32
C HIS A 100 0.69 10.40 3.52
N ALA A 101 0.10 11.57 3.27
CA ALA A 101 -1.35 11.81 3.41
C ALA A 101 -2.21 10.86 2.55
N CYS A 102 -1.60 10.22 1.56
CA CYS A 102 -2.20 9.21 0.70
C CYS A 102 -2.67 7.96 1.46
N TYR A 103 -1.97 7.56 2.53
CA TYR A 103 -2.38 6.44 3.38
C TYR A 103 -3.57 6.77 4.31
N GLY A 104 -3.98 8.04 4.35
CA GLY A 104 -4.99 8.56 5.28
C GLY A 104 -4.46 9.78 6.00
N THR A 105 -5.36 10.70 6.35
CA THR A 105 -5.04 11.85 7.19
C THR A 105 -5.38 11.52 8.62
N TYR A 106 -4.48 11.83 9.52
CA TYR A 106 -4.78 11.87 10.94
C TYR A 106 -5.34 13.26 11.29
N GLN A 107 -6.27 13.31 12.24
CA GLN A 107 -6.77 14.56 12.79
C GLN A 107 -6.50 14.56 14.30
N GLU A 108 -5.85 15.62 14.79
CA GLU A 108 -5.59 15.77 16.23
C GLU A 108 -6.87 15.58 17.05
N GLY A 109 -6.78 14.75 18.09
CA GLY A 109 -7.81 14.60 19.13
C GLY A 109 -8.88 13.53 18.86
N ASN A 110 -9.00 13.00 17.65
CA ASN A 110 -10.01 11.98 17.30
C ASN A 110 -9.43 10.60 16.92
N GLY A 111 -8.11 10.41 17.02
CA GLY A 111 -7.44 9.19 16.58
C GLY A 111 -7.30 9.08 15.06
N TYR A 112 -6.98 7.89 14.54
CA TYR A 112 -6.82 7.68 13.10
C TYR A 112 -8.14 7.72 12.35
N HIS A 113 -8.20 8.54 11.31
CA HIS A 113 -9.19 8.35 10.26
C HIS A 113 -8.68 7.32 9.27
N TYR A 114 -9.14 6.09 9.45
CA TYR A 114 -9.11 5.12 8.37
C TYR A 114 -9.91 5.68 7.20
N ARG A 115 -9.37 5.55 5.99
CA ARG A 115 -10.17 5.75 4.79
C ARG A 115 -11.24 4.67 4.80
N HIS A 116 -12.47 5.04 5.17
CA HIS A 116 -13.60 4.12 5.27
C HIS A 116 -14.04 3.52 3.93
N GLN A 117 -13.36 3.86 2.84
CA GLN A 117 -13.69 3.37 1.51
C GLN A 117 -12.40 3.11 0.75
N SER A 118 -12.40 2.01 0.00
CA SER A 118 -11.44 1.62 -1.04
C SER A 118 -11.43 2.57 -2.24
N ARG A 119 -11.73 3.86 -2.00
CA ARG A 119 -11.67 4.90 -3.02
C ARG A 119 -10.21 5.13 -3.38
N SER A 120 -9.92 4.86 -4.64
CA SER A 120 -8.72 5.35 -5.29
C SER A 120 -8.91 6.81 -5.70
N ASN A 121 -7.83 7.60 -5.73
CA ASN A 121 -7.83 8.94 -6.35
C ASN A 121 -7.64 8.90 -7.86
N SER A 122 -7.69 7.71 -8.43
CA SER A 122 -7.39 7.49 -9.82
C SER A 122 -8.46 6.63 -10.46
N ASN A 123 -8.69 6.89 -11.74
CA ASN A 123 -9.60 6.10 -12.56
C ASN A 123 -8.92 4.83 -13.09
N LEU A 124 -7.89 4.30 -12.39
CA LEU A 124 -7.17 3.10 -12.83
C LEU A 124 -8.09 1.88 -12.87
N LEU A 125 -8.87 1.66 -11.81
CA LEU A 125 -9.79 0.52 -11.79
C LEU A 125 -10.88 0.65 -12.86
N PRO A 126 -11.58 1.79 -13.02
CA PRO A 126 -12.47 2.01 -14.16
C PRO A 126 -11.80 1.76 -15.52
N LEU A 127 -10.55 2.20 -15.72
CA LEU A 127 -9.80 1.95 -16.95
C LEU A 127 -9.57 0.46 -17.19
N LEU A 128 -9.07 -0.27 -16.19
CA LEU A 128 -8.82 -1.71 -16.26
C LEU A 128 -10.11 -2.51 -16.45
N LEU A 129 -11.22 -2.03 -15.89
CA LEU A 129 -12.54 -2.67 -16.03
C LEU A 129 -13.32 -2.21 -17.26
N ALA A 130 -12.79 -1.25 -18.05
CA ALA A 130 -13.48 -0.74 -19.24
C ALA A 130 -13.72 -1.85 -20.27
N CYS A 131 -12.69 -2.66 -20.53
CA CYS A 131 -12.83 -3.86 -21.36
C CYS A 131 -11.68 -4.87 -21.13
N ARG A 132 -11.90 -6.11 -21.59
CA ARG A 132 -10.92 -7.21 -21.45
C ARG A 132 -9.60 -6.89 -22.17
N LYS A 133 -9.66 -6.29 -23.37
CA LYS A 133 -8.45 -5.96 -24.14
C LYS A 133 -7.58 -4.92 -23.42
N THR A 134 -8.19 -3.85 -22.89
CA THR A 134 -7.47 -2.87 -22.04
C THR A 134 -6.82 -3.56 -20.85
N TYR A 135 -7.56 -4.39 -20.12
CA TYR A 135 -7.00 -5.13 -18.98
C TYR A 135 -5.76 -5.95 -19.38
N VAL A 136 -5.84 -6.75 -20.43
CA VAL A 136 -4.75 -7.64 -20.85
C VAL A 136 -3.50 -6.85 -21.28
N GLU A 137 -3.66 -5.75 -22.01
CA GLU A 137 -2.53 -4.91 -22.41
C GLU A 137 -1.94 -4.12 -21.23
N ALA A 138 -2.78 -3.57 -20.36
CA ALA A 138 -2.40 -2.68 -19.26
C ALA A 138 -1.80 -3.40 -18.05
N ILE A 139 -2.26 -4.62 -17.73
CA ILE A 139 -1.92 -5.30 -16.48
C ILE A 139 -0.42 -5.63 -16.38
N GLY A 140 0.23 -5.85 -17.52
CA GLY A 140 1.69 -6.04 -17.60
C GLY A 140 2.43 -4.76 -17.21
N VAL A 141 1.97 -3.61 -17.71
CA VAL A 141 2.53 -2.30 -17.39
C VAL A 141 2.26 -1.93 -15.92
N LEU A 142 1.05 -2.16 -15.41
CA LEU A 142 0.71 -1.88 -14.02
C LEU A 142 1.69 -2.56 -13.05
N TYR A 143 1.95 -3.86 -13.21
CA TYR A 143 2.81 -4.59 -12.26
C TYR A 143 4.30 -4.56 -12.63
N GLY A 144 4.62 -4.45 -13.92
CA GLY A 144 5.99 -4.41 -14.41
C GLY A 144 6.64 -3.04 -14.30
N SER A 145 5.86 -1.97 -14.41
CA SER A 145 6.38 -0.61 -14.52
C SER A 145 6.03 0.32 -13.35
N SER A 146 4.93 0.09 -12.63
CA SER A 146 4.62 0.91 -11.46
C SER A 146 5.52 0.59 -10.27
N ARG A 147 5.88 1.62 -9.49
CA ARG A 147 6.51 1.44 -8.17
C ARG A 147 5.40 1.26 -7.12
N LEU A 148 5.11 0.02 -6.76
CA LEU A 148 4.09 -0.28 -5.74
C LEU A 148 4.65 0.00 -4.35
N CYS A 149 3.93 0.79 -3.57
CA CYS A 149 4.36 1.22 -2.25
C CYS A 149 3.46 0.64 -1.16
N PHE A 150 4.07 -0.03 -0.18
CA PHE A 150 3.41 -0.70 0.92
C PHE A 150 3.78 -0.04 2.25
N LYS A 151 2.76 0.14 3.09
CA LYS A 151 2.92 0.54 4.48
C LYS A 151 3.11 -0.71 5.33
N GLY A 152 4.37 -1.08 5.54
CA GLY A 152 4.78 -2.28 6.26
C GLY A 152 4.45 -3.62 5.57
N ALA A 153 4.74 -4.71 6.28
CA ALA A 153 4.63 -6.09 5.81
C ALA A 153 3.18 -6.52 5.53
N VAL A 154 2.25 -6.16 6.44
CA VAL A 154 0.83 -6.55 6.34
C VAL A 154 0.22 -6.18 5.01
N GLY A 155 0.53 -4.98 4.49
CA GLY A 155 0.07 -4.50 3.20
C GLY A 155 0.52 -5.40 2.05
N LEU A 156 1.78 -5.80 2.05
CA LEU A 156 2.37 -6.65 1.03
C LEU A 156 1.80 -8.08 1.08
N LEU A 157 1.75 -8.68 2.28
CA LEU A 157 1.21 -10.02 2.48
C LEU A 157 -0.25 -10.10 2.06
N LYS A 158 -1.06 -9.11 2.49
CA LYS A 158 -2.47 -9.06 2.10
C LYS A 158 -2.62 -8.87 0.59
N PHE A 159 -1.79 -8.02 -0.02
CA PHE A 159 -1.80 -7.81 -1.47
C PHE A 159 -1.48 -9.08 -2.25
N GLN A 160 -0.45 -9.80 -1.83
CA GLN A 160 -0.10 -11.09 -2.42
C GLN A 160 -1.27 -12.08 -2.34
N SER A 161 -1.99 -12.13 -1.22
CA SER A 161 -3.11 -13.08 -1.06
C SER A 161 -4.32 -12.79 -1.96
N LEU A 162 -4.41 -11.57 -2.53
CA LEU A 162 -5.55 -11.13 -3.33
C LEU A 162 -5.27 -11.07 -4.83
N ILE A 163 -4.01 -10.95 -5.25
CA ILE A 163 -3.69 -10.89 -6.68
C ILE A 163 -3.42 -12.27 -7.26
N PRO A 164 -3.74 -12.51 -8.55
CA PRO A 164 -3.36 -13.76 -9.21
C PRO A 164 -1.85 -13.99 -9.16
N ALA A 165 -1.43 -15.25 -8.95
CA ALA A 165 0.00 -15.61 -8.88
C ALA A 165 0.80 -15.12 -10.11
N GLN A 166 0.21 -15.20 -11.30
CA GLN A 166 0.85 -14.71 -12.54
C GLN A 166 1.14 -13.20 -12.50
N ASN A 167 0.31 -12.42 -11.82
CA ASN A 167 0.48 -10.98 -11.66
C ASN A 167 1.49 -10.66 -10.55
N TRP A 168 1.53 -11.44 -9.46
CA TRP A 168 2.57 -11.34 -8.45
C TRP A 168 3.97 -11.50 -9.07
N GLN A 169 4.14 -12.51 -9.91
CA GLN A 169 5.39 -12.79 -10.63
C GLN A 169 5.82 -11.67 -11.60
N ARG A 170 4.96 -10.68 -11.86
CA ARG A 170 5.25 -9.51 -12.71
C ARG A 170 5.76 -8.30 -11.93
N LEU A 171 5.73 -8.31 -10.60
CA LEU A 171 6.24 -7.20 -9.80
C LEU A 171 7.73 -6.99 -10.06
N ARG A 172 8.12 -5.73 -10.32
CA ARG A 172 9.52 -5.35 -10.57
C ARG A 172 10.04 -4.27 -9.64
N ARG A 173 9.17 -3.36 -9.20
CA ARG A 173 9.55 -2.17 -8.42
C ARG A 173 8.69 -2.10 -7.17
N ILE A 174 9.29 -2.37 -6.02
CA ILE A 174 8.60 -2.44 -4.73
C ILE A 174 9.21 -1.39 -3.82
N ASN A 175 8.36 -0.64 -3.12
CA ASN A 175 8.75 0.23 -2.03
C ASN A 175 8.02 -0.21 -0.76
N ILE A 176 8.75 -0.37 0.35
CA ILE A 176 8.17 -0.67 1.65
C ILE A 176 8.65 0.41 2.62
N SER A 177 7.72 1.03 3.33
CA SER A 177 8.04 2.02 4.34
C SER A 177 7.36 1.63 5.64
N THR A 178 8.12 1.54 6.73
CA THR A 178 7.63 0.99 8.00
C THR A 178 8.41 1.54 9.21
N VAL A 179 7.94 1.18 10.41
CA VAL A 179 8.57 1.56 11.68
C VAL A 179 8.79 0.32 12.54
N PHE A 180 10.00 0.12 13.05
CA PHE A 180 10.30 -0.90 14.06
C PHE A 180 10.38 -0.29 15.46
N LEU A 181 9.90 -1.01 16.45
CA LEU A 181 10.11 -0.68 17.86
C LEU A 181 11.17 -1.58 18.46
N ILE A 182 12.13 -0.98 19.16
CA ILE A 182 13.20 -1.65 19.90
C ILE A 182 13.09 -1.31 21.40
N PRO A 183 13.59 -2.17 22.30
CA PRO A 183 14.20 -3.49 22.02
C PRO A 183 13.21 -4.48 21.44
N VAL A 184 13.70 -5.38 20.58
CA VAL A 184 12.90 -6.42 19.92
C VAL A 184 12.19 -7.28 20.96
N GLN A 185 12.90 -7.68 22.01
CA GLN A 185 12.40 -8.61 23.04
C GLN A 185 11.23 -8.00 23.83
N THR A 186 11.24 -6.68 24.01
CA THR A 186 10.15 -5.98 24.70
C THR A 186 8.98 -5.71 23.77
N SER A 187 9.26 -5.41 22.49
CA SER A 187 8.21 -5.07 21.52
C SER A 187 7.47 -6.29 20.96
N LYS A 188 8.13 -7.46 20.91
CA LYS A 188 7.52 -8.75 20.59
C LYS A 188 6.40 -9.07 21.58
N GLY A 189 5.16 -8.75 21.22
CA GLY A 189 3.97 -9.05 22.02
C GLY A 189 3.23 -7.83 22.60
N LEU A 190 3.77 -6.60 22.48
CA LEU A 190 3.04 -5.38 22.86
C LEU A 190 1.73 -5.20 22.07
N PHE A 191 1.66 -5.86 20.91
CA PHE A 191 0.62 -5.61 19.92
C PHE A 191 0.07 -6.93 19.40
N PRO A 192 -0.90 -7.53 20.11
CA PRO A 192 -1.52 -8.75 19.68
C PRO A 192 -2.44 -8.49 18.48
N GLY A 193 -2.06 -9.03 17.31
CA GLY A 193 -2.89 -9.12 16.13
C GLY A 193 -2.45 -8.23 14.95
N PRO A 194 -3.02 -8.48 13.76
CA PRO A 194 -2.65 -7.76 12.54
C PRO A 194 -3.06 -6.30 12.64
N ARG A 195 -2.13 -5.39 12.37
CA ARG A 195 -2.40 -3.95 12.32
C ARG A 195 -1.95 -3.39 10.98
N PRO A 196 -2.79 -2.59 10.30
CA PRO A 196 -2.41 -2.01 9.01
C PRO A 196 -1.46 -0.82 9.15
N LEU A 197 -0.97 -0.55 10.37
CA LEU A 197 -0.18 0.61 10.70
C LEU A 197 1.09 0.15 11.43
N PRO A 198 2.22 0.81 11.18
CA PRO A 198 3.38 0.67 12.02
C PRO A 198 3.00 0.92 13.48
N PRO A 199 3.67 0.26 14.44
CA PRO A 199 4.92 -0.48 14.26
C PRO A 199 4.77 -1.86 13.61
N GLU A 200 5.83 -2.26 12.92
CA GLU A 200 5.97 -3.52 12.21
C GLU A 200 5.95 -4.71 13.16
N ILE A 201 5.46 -5.84 12.66
CA ILE A 201 5.48 -7.12 13.37
C ILE A 201 6.59 -7.99 12.78
N TYR A 202 7.58 -8.35 13.59
CA TYR A 202 8.80 -9.03 13.15
C TYR A 202 8.57 -10.31 12.33
N HIS A 203 7.59 -11.16 12.72
CA HIS A 203 7.31 -12.38 11.97
C HIS A 203 6.65 -12.10 10.61
N GLU A 204 5.78 -11.09 10.54
CA GLU A 204 5.16 -10.67 9.28
C GLU A 204 6.21 -10.03 8.37
N TRP A 205 7.18 -9.30 8.93
CA TRP A 205 8.32 -8.77 8.20
C TRP A 205 9.19 -9.85 7.57
N GLU A 206 9.54 -10.89 8.35
CA GLU A 206 10.28 -12.04 7.85
C GLU A 206 9.51 -12.74 6.72
N GLU A 207 8.22 -12.99 6.92
CA GLU A 207 7.34 -13.58 5.90
C GLU A 207 7.27 -12.69 4.64
N ALA A 208 7.14 -11.37 4.79
CA ALA A 208 7.13 -10.43 3.67
C ALA A 208 8.45 -10.47 2.89
N CYS A 209 9.59 -10.51 3.57
CA CYS A 209 10.90 -10.64 2.93
C CYS A 209 11.02 -11.97 2.17
N PHE A 210 10.60 -13.07 2.77
CA PHE A 210 10.54 -14.37 2.11
C PHE A 210 9.65 -14.34 0.86
N MET A 211 8.49 -13.68 0.93
CA MET A 211 7.61 -13.53 -0.22
C MET A 211 8.26 -12.72 -1.35
N ILE A 212 9.04 -11.69 -1.05
CA ILE A 212 9.81 -10.95 -2.06
C ILE A 212 10.88 -11.85 -2.69
N CYS A 213 11.52 -12.75 -1.94
CA CYS A 213 12.46 -13.73 -2.48
C CYS A 213 11.84 -14.66 -3.53
N THR A 214 10.52 -14.86 -3.51
CA THR A 214 9.80 -15.66 -4.52
C THR A 214 9.63 -14.95 -5.87
N LEU A 215 9.97 -13.66 -5.96
CA LEU A 215 9.86 -12.88 -7.19
C LEU A 215 11.10 -13.08 -8.07
N PRO A 216 10.94 -13.48 -9.35
CA PRO A 216 12.06 -13.92 -10.18
C PRO A 216 12.92 -12.77 -10.71
N CYS A 217 12.38 -11.54 -10.77
CA CYS A 217 13.00 -10.43 -11.49
C CYS A 217 12.78 -9.07 -10.81
N VAL A 218 12.95 -8.96 -9.49
CA VAL A 218 12.86 -7.64 -8.82
C VAL A 218 13.96 -6.72 -9.35
N GLN A 219 13.57 -5.62 -9.99
CA GLN A 219 14.51 -4.65 -10.55
C GLN A 219 14.96 -3.66 -9.48
N SER A 220 14.04 -3.19 -8.65
CA SER A 220 14.31 -2.21 -7.60
C SER A 220 13.45 -2.51 -6.38
N LEU A 221 14.11 -2.64 -5.24
CA LEU A 221 13.48 -2.69 -3.94
C LEU A 221 13.96 -1.48 -3.14
N THR A 222 13.04 -0.64 -2.70
CA THR A 222 13.36 0.48 -1.82
C THR A 222 12.71 0.24 -0.46
N ILE A 223 13.49 0.36 0.61
CA ILE A 223 13.02 0.14 1.97
C ILE A 223 13.34 1.38 2.79
N ASP A 224 12.31 1.99 3.35
CA ASP A 224 12.38 3.15 4.25
C ASP A 224 12.06 2.67 5.67
N LEU A 225 13.09 2.50 6.49
CA LEU A 225 13.00 1.99 7.85
C LEU A 225 13.18 3.12 8.86
N THR A 226 12.15 3.30 9.68
CA THR A 226 12.30 4.10 10.90
C THR A 226 12.42 3.17 12.09
N ILE A 227 13.50 3.24 12.88
CA ILE A 227 13.69 2.41 14.07
C ILE A 227 13.59 3.28 15.32
N TRP A 228 12.72 2.89 16.24
CA TRP A 228 12.34 3.67 17.41
C TRP A 228 12.55 2.90 18.70
N ASN A 229 13.19 3.54 19.68
CA ASN A 229 13.30 2.99 21.01
C ASN A 229 12.02 3.28 21.83
N TYR A 230 11.31 2.23 22.21
CA TYR A 230 10.06 2.32 22.96
C TYR A 230 10.27 2.89 24.37
N HIS A 231 11.43 2.67 24.99
CA HIS A 231 11.74 3.14 26.33
C HIS A 231 12.27 4.58 26.35
N ASP A 232 12.91 5.02 25.28
CA ASP A 232 13.51 6.34 25.18
C ASP A 232 13.15 7.03 23.87
N TRP A 233 12.02 7.72 23.93
CA TRP A 233 11.42 8.47 22.84
C TRP A 233 12.10 9.83 22.58
N LYS A 234 13.07 10.22 23.41
CA LYS A 234 13.70 11.54 23.35
C LYS A 234 15.07 11.53 22.69
N THR A 235 15.77 10.41 22.69
CA THR A 235 17.13 10.32 22.18
C THR A 235 17.19 9.50 20.89
N THR A 236 18.07 9.90 19.99
CA THR A 236 18.58 9.05 18.91
C THR A 236 19.51 8.01 19.56
N ASN A 237 18.95 7.08 20.34
CA ASN A 237 19.74 6.07 21.01
C ASN A 237 20.48 5.21 19.98
N THR A 238 21.67 4.77 20.37
CA THR A 238 22.42 3.72 19.67
C THR A 238 21.55 2.47 19.61
N ILE A 239 21.19 2.05 18.40
CA ILE A 239 20.47 0.80 18.18
C ILE A 239 21.42 -0.34 18.53
N GLY A 240 20.96 -1.28 19.36
CA GLY A 240 21.72 -2.48 19.68
C GLY A 240 22.01 -3.28 18.40
N LEU A 241 23.21 -3.83 18.27
CA LEU A 241 23.58 -4.63 17.09
C LEU A 241 22.59 -5.79 16.86
N GLU A 242 22.17 -6.45 17.93
CA GLU A 242 21.20 -7.55 17.89
C GLU A 242 19.84 -7.11 17.35
N ASP A 243 19.30 -5.99 17.85
CA ASP A 243 18.02 -5.45 17.37
C ASP A 243 18.09 -5.08 15.88
N LEU A 244 19.20 -4.47 15.45
CA LEU A 244 19.38 -4.08 14.06
C LEU A 244 19.51 -5.31 13.16
N MET A 245 20.24 -6.33 13.58
CA MET A 245 20.40 -7.57 12.82
C MET A 245 19.08 -8.32 12.69
N GLU A 246 18.25 -8.38 13.72
CA GLU A 246 16.92 -8.99 13.63
C GLU A 246 16.05 -8.34 12.55
N ILE A 247 16.16 -7.01 12.37
CA ILE A 247 15.41 -6.27 11.35
C ILE A 247 15.98 -6.52 9.95
N LEU A 248 17.31 -6.56 9.82
CA LEU A 248 17.97 -6.56 8.52
C LEU A 248 18.27 -7.95 7.97
N GLU A 249 18.45 -8.97 8.82
CA GLU A 249 18.78 -10.33 8.39
C GLU A 249 17.80 -10.91 7.37
N PRO A 250 16.47 -10.76 7.51
CA PRO A 250 15.52 -11.26 6.50
C PRO A 250 15.74 -10.68 5.09
N LEU A 251 16.36 -9.49 4.98
CA LEU A 251 16.62 -8.85 3.70
C LEU A 251 17.79 -9.49 2.93
N GLN A 252 18.70 -10.17 3.60
CA GLN A 252 19.90 -10.73 2.97
C GLN A 252 19.60 -11.74 1.86
N GLN A 253 18.45 -12.41 1.95
CA GLN A 253 18.02 -13.43 1.00
C GLN A 253 17.40 -12.83 -0.27
N ILE A 254 17.08 -11.54 -0.26
CA ILE A 254 16.36 -10.90 -1.36
C ILE A 254 17.27 -10.71 -2.57
N LYS A 255 16.84 -11.29 -3.70
CA LYS A 255 17.50 -11.14 -4.99
C LYS A 255 16.83 -10.03 -5.79
N ALA A 256 17.40 -8.83 -5.71
CA ALA A 256 17.01 -7.71 -6.55
C ALA A 256 18.23 -7.13 -7.28
N LYS A 257 17.99 -6.54 -8.46
CA LYS A 257 19.04 -5.83 -9.21
C LYS A 257 19.58 -4.62 -8.44
N SER A 258 18.72 -3.96 -7.66
CA SER A 258 19.09 -2.86 -6.76
C SER A 258 18.22 -2.91 -5.50
N VAL A 259 18.85 -2.75 -4.35
CA VAL A 259 18.16 -2.56 -3.06
C VAL A 259 18.62 -1.24 -2.46
N ASP A 260 17.72 -0.28 -2.32
CA ASP A 260 17.98 0.97 -1.60
C ASP A 260 17.38 0.85 -0.20
N LEU A 261 18.24 0.87 0.81
CA LEU A 261 17.82 0.76 2.21
C LEU A 261 18.14 2.08 2.91
N GLU A 262 17.10 2.74 3.40
CA GLU A 262 17.18 4.00 4.12
C GLU A 262 16.82 3.77 5.58
N LEU A 263 17.66 4.23 6.52
CA LEU A 263 17.40 4.14 7.94
C LEU A 263 17.63 5.47 8.65
N ASN A 264 16.86 5.73 9.71
CA ASN A 264 17.05 6.88 10.61
C ASN A 264 18.19 6.72 11.62
N ALA A 265 19.06 5.72 11.45
CA ALA A 265 20.12 5.42 12.39
C ALA A 265 21.39 4.94 11.69
N LYS A 266 22.53 5.21 12.33
CA LYS A 266 23.83 4.77 11.84
C LYS A 266 23.94 3.25 11.88
N VAL A 267 24.18 2.66 10.71
CA VAL A 267 24.46 1.23 10.57
C VAL A 267 25.95 0.99 10.85
N PRO A 268 26.31 0.16 11.86
CA PRO A 268 27.69 -0.20 12.16
C PRO A 268 28.40 -0.85 10.95
N ASP A 269 29.71 -0.65 10.84
CA ASP A 269 30.50 -1.18 9.71
C ASP A 269 30.46 -2.72 9.63
N SER A 270 30.38 -3.38 10.78
CA SER A 270 30.20 -4.84 10.87
C SER A 270 28.92 -5.33 10.17
N VAL A 271 27.83 -4.56 10.29
CA VAL A 271 26.56 -4.86 9.61
C VAL A 271 26.68 -4.51 8.13
N ARG A 272 27.27 -3.36 7.79
CA ARG A 272 27.45 -2.94 6.39
C ARG A 272 28.25 -3.98 5.58
N ALA A 273 29.29 -4.56 6.18
CA ALA A 273 30.11 -5.59 5.55
C ALA A 273 29.31 -6.85 5.16
N VAL A 274 28.23 -7.18 5.87
CA VAL A 274 27.34 -8.31 5.53
C VAL A 274 26.51 -8.00 4.27
N PHE A 275 26.17 -6.74 4.05
CA PHE A 275 25.33 -6.31 2.91
C PHE A 275 26.13 -5.80 1.71
N GLU A 276 27.42 -5.48 1.86
CA GLU A 276 28.27 -5.00 0.76
C GLU A 276 28.35 -5.96 -0.45
N PRO A 277 28.36 -7.30 -0.29
CA PRO A 277 28.31 -8.23 -1.42
C PRO A 277 26.94 -8.29 -2.11
N LEU A 278 25.90 -7.83 -1.43
CA LEU A 278 24.53 -7.77 -1.92
C LEU A 278 24.36 -6.39 -2.57
N ASN A 279 23.55 -6.22 -3.62
CA ASN A 279 23.39 -4.94 -4.33
C ASN A 279 22.65 -3.86 -3.50
N PHE A 280 23.05 -3.66 -2.25
CA PHE A 280 22.46 -2.81 -1.24
C PHE A 280 23.17 -1.46 -1.21
N ASN A 281 22.35 -0.42 -1.29
CA ASN A 281 22.75 0.96 -1.10
C ASN A 281 22.15 1.42 0.23
N ILE A 282 22.94 1.28 1.30
CA ILE A 282 22.51 1.60 2.67
C ILE A 282 22.81 3.05 2.98
N ARG A 283 21.77 3.86 3.14
CA ARG A 283 21.85 5.28 3.45
C ARG A 283 21.33 5.54 4.86
N GLU A 284 22.11 6.30 5.61
CA GLU A 284 21.64 6.92 6.84
C GLU A 284 20.93 8.22 6.44
N PHE A 285 19.62 8.30 6.67
CA PHE A 285 18.83 9.47 6.36
C PHE A 285 17.79 9.68 7.45
N HIS A 286 17.98 10.75 8.22
CA HIS A 286 17.04 11.12 9.25
C HIS A 286 15.89 11.92 8.63
N ARG A 287 14.87 11.22 8.12
CA ARG A 287 13.63 11.90 7.73
C ARG A 287 13.03 12.58 8.95
N PRO A 288 12.58 13.85 8.84
CA PRO A 288 11.65 14.39 9.83
C PRO A 288 10.42 13.50 9.80
N TYR A 289 9.91 13.13 10.97
CA TYR A 289 8.66 12.38 11.06
C TYR A 289 7.75 13.06 12.07
N ASN A 290 6.46 13.07 11.79
CA ASN A 290 5.50 13.66 12.70
C ASN A 290 5.20 12.66 13.84
N ARG A 291 5.70 12.98 15.04
CA ARG A 291 5.56 12.17 16.26
C ARG A 291 4.12 12.06 16.76
N GLU A 292 3.33 13.10 16.58
CA GLU A 292 1.94 13.13 17.02
C GLU A 292 1.10 12.17 16.18
N LEU A 293 1.39 12.08 14.87
CA LEU A 293 0.76 11.10 13.97
C LEU A 293 1.04 9.65 14.33
N PHE A 294 2.11 9.36 15.06
CA PHE A 294 2.45 7.99 15.46
C PHE A 294 1.87 7.62 16.83
N ARG A 295 1.74 8.57 17.74
CA ARG A 295 1.40 8.31 19.16
C ARG A 295 0.00 7.79 19.43
N GLN A 296 -0.93 7.90 18.48
CA GLN A 296 -2.34 7.62 18.73
C GLN A 296 -2.80 6.24 18.22
N GLY A 297 -1.88 5.30 17.95
CA GLY A 297 -2.14 4.02 17.25
C GLY A 297 -1.55 2.82 17.92
#